data_AF-A9G9Y6-F1
#
_entry.id   AF-A9G9Y6-F1
#
_cell.length_a   1.000
_cell.length_b   1.000
_cell.length_c   1.000
_cell.angle_alpha   90.00
_cell.angle_beta   90.00
_cell.angle_gamma   90.00
#
_symmetry.space_group_name_H-M   'P 1'
#
loop_
_entity.id
_entity.type
_entity.pdbx_description
1 polymer ?
#
loop_
_entity_poly.entity_id
_entity_poly.type
_entity_poly.pdbx_seq_one_letter_code
_entity_poly.pdbx_strand_id
1 'polypeptide(L)'
;MATHYEAREDLVRLFSLKEFSERERKLKNPELFLEKNFGGGSPARLNQGNKELARHTRSKEQCLEGLRGVVLQTEEQRARCGGQENMVPVFKHARGKPASAEFCIDIFEFPNKPCELPMVWASPTQAAAVCSLQGKRLCTEDEWSLACRGDPEGGKPRTYAYGDKLDLAVCHTQTPHRDIDGKPCDGDTARSAYQTCATDTEPAGSFPACRSRFGVFDQHGNVAEIMTRRDRDDGKLYSQLKGSAWFYVEVAREHDAPRPKGRETYPDHCAYSPRWHVEPMEDAWHANYHLGLRCCKTIR
;
A
#
# COMPACT_ATOMS: atom_id res chain seq x y z
N MET A 1 21.31 2.61 -6.62
CA MET A 1 20.03 1.89 -6.83
C MET A 1 19.38 1.69 -5.47
N ALA A 2 18.05 1.58 -5.38
CA ALA A 2 17.36 1.33 -4.12
C ALA A 2 17.91 0.08 -3.40
N THR A 3 17.92 0.11 -2.06
CA THR A 3 18.43 -1.00 -1.25
C THR A 3 17.35 -2.05 -1.09
N HIS A 4 17.60 -3.23 -1.67
CA HIS A 4 16.74 -4.40 -1.50
C HIS A 4 17.28 -5.27 -0.37
N TYR A 5 16.47 -5.46 0.66
CA TYR A 5 16.76 -6.35 1.78
C TYR A 5 16.25 -7.76 1.46
N GLU A 6 17.07 -8.76 1.76
CA GLU A 6 16.74 -10.18 1.53
C GLU A 6 16.72 -10.98 2.84
N ALA A 7 17.63 -10.63 3.77
CA ALA A 7 17.63 -11.21 5.09
C ALA A 7 16.38 -10.78 5.86
N ARG A 8 15.75 -11.75 6.53
CA ARG A 8 14.56 -11.50 7.36
C ARG A 8 14.83 -10.42 8.40
N GLU A 9 15.98 -10.49 9.06
CA GLU A 9 16.39 -9.60 10.14
C GLU A 9 16.43 -8.14 9.69
N ASP A 10 16.83 -7.89 8.44
CA ASP A 10 16.86 -6.54 7.89
C ASP A 10 15.47 -6.05 7.48
N LEU A 11 14.65 -6.92 6.90
CA LEU A 11 13.25 -6.60 6.57
C LEU A 11 12.44 -6.24 7.82
N VAL A 12 12.58 -7.02 8.90
CA VAL A 12 11.82 -6.79 10.15
C VAL A 12 12.30 -5.57 10.94
N ARG A 13 13.53 -5.08 10.70
CA ARG A 13 14.05 -3.84 11.30
C ARG A 13 13.42 -2.57 10.71
N LEU A 14 12.73 -2.67 9.57
CA LEU A 14 12.11 -1.52 8.92
C LEU A 14 10.85 -1.02 9.62
N PHE A 15 10.25 -1.82 10.48
CA PHE A 15 9.04 -1.47 11.23
C PHE A 15 9.17 -1.84 12.71
N SER A 16 8.28 -1.28 13.53
CA SER A 16 8.31 -1.46 14.98
C SER A 16 7.04 -2.14 15.45
N LEU A 17 7.18 -3.15 16.30
CA LEU A 17 6.03 -3.77 16.94
C LEU A 17 5.52 -2.89 18.09
N LYS A 18 4.25 -3.05 18.43
CA LYS A 18 3.73 -2.48 19.68
C LYS A 18 4.36 -3.18 20.89
N GLU A 19 4.26 -2.57 22.05
CA GLU A 19 4.52 -3.26 23.30
C GLU A 19 3.47 -4.37 23.52
N PHE A 20 3.93 -5.51 24.01
CA PHE A 20 3.09 -6.66 24.35
C PHE A 20 3.20 -6.96 25.83
N SER A 21 2.07 -7.20 26.49
CA SER A 21 2.08 -7.93 27.76
C SER A 21 2.62 -9.35 27.57
N GLU A 22 3.13 -9.97 28.63
CA GLU A 22 3.61 -11.37 28.57
C GLU A 22 2.55 -12.33 28.02
N ARG A 23 1.28 -12.14 28.43
CA ARG A 23 0.15 -12.93 27.95
C ARG A 23 -0.09 -12.73 26.46
N GLU A 24 -0.13 -11.49 25.97
CA GLU A 24 -0.31 -11.23 24.54
C GLU A 24 0.84 -11.79 23.71
N ARG A 25 2.08 -11.63 24.18
CA ARG A 25 3.27 -12.14 23.52
C ARG A 25 3.22 -13.66 23.40
N LYS A 26 2.81 -14.38 24.45
CA LYS A 26 2.61 -15.83 24.42
C LYS A 26 1.52 -16.27 23.44
N LEU A 27 0.39 -15.54 23.41
CA LEU A 27 -0.75 -15.89 22.56
C LEU A 27 -0.52 -15.57 21.08
N LYS A 28 0.06 -14.39 20.80
CA LYS A 28 0.28 -13.92 19.41
C LYS A 28 1.59 -14.43 18.81
N ASN A 29 2.58 -14.75 19.64
CA ASN A 29 3.91 -15.21 19.27
C ASN A 29 4.50 -14.41 18.07
N PRO A 30 4.72 -13.08 18.24
CA PRO A 30 5.16 -12.22 17.15
C PRO A 30 6.46 -12.71 16.51
N GLU A 31 7.38 -13.26 17.29
CA GLU A 31 8.66 -13.79 16.79
C GLU A 31 8.43 -14.92 15.78
N LEU A 32 7.58 -15.90 16.10
CA LEU A 32 7.26 -16.99 15.19
C LEU A 32 6.53 -16.50 13.93
N PHE A 33 5.65 -15.50 14.08
CA PHE A 33 4.99 -14.88 12.93
C PHE A 33 6.02 -14.24 12.00
N LEU A 34 6.92 -13.42 12.54
CA LEU A 34 7.97 -12.76 11.76
C LEU A 34 8.92 -13.77 11.11
N GLU A 35 9.28 -14.83 11.85
CA GLU A 35 10.10 -15.92 11.35
C GLU A 35 9.51 -16.61 10.12
N LYS A 36 8.20 -16.91 10.16
CA LYS A 36 7.53 -17.67 9.11
C LYS A 36 7.12 -16.84 7.91
N ASN A 37 6.87 -15.54 8.10
CA ASN A 37 6.20 -14.71 7.09
C ASN A 37 7.11 -13.67 6.43
N PHE A 38 8.35 -13.48 6.88
CA PHE A 38 9.29 -12.51 6.28
C PHE A 38 10.56 -13.18 5.77
N GLY A 39 11.03 -12.75 4.60
CA GLY A 39 12.30 -13.19 4.03
C GLY A 39 12.26 -13.20 2.50
N GLY A 40 13.40 -12.84 1.89
CA GLY A 40 13.59 -12.89 0.45
C GLY A 40 13.76 -14.30 -0.13
N GLY A 41 13.98 -14.37 -1.44
CA GLY A 41 14.25 -15.60 -2.18
C GLY A 41 13.05 -16.53 -2.37
N SER A 42 11.83 -16.11 -2.02
CA SER A 42 10.62 -16.94 -2.16
C SER A 42 9.35 -16.09 -2.26
N PRO A 43 8.36 -16.49 -3.07
CA PRO A 43 7.05 -15.83 -3.10
C PRO A 43 6.14 -16.19 -1.90
N ALA A 44 6.57 -17.09 -1.00
CA ALA A 44 5.75 -17.55 0.12
C ALA A 44 5.79 -16.61 1.36
N ARG A 45 6.61 -15.56 1.31
CA ARG A 45 6.90 -14.65 2.42
C ARG A 45 6.90 -13.21 1.93
N LEU A 46 6.52 -12.28 2.82
CA LEU A 46 6.66 -10.86 2.57
C LEU A 46 8.14 -10.50 2.37
N ASN A 47 8.41 -9.81 1.27
CA ASN A 47 9.74 -9.33 0.90
C ASN A 47 9.61 -8.14 -0.06
N GLN A 48 10.72 -7.64 -0.59
CA GLN A 48 10.74 -6.49 -1.51
C GLN A 48 10.77 -6.88 -3.00
N GLY A 49 10.50 -8.16 -3.30
CA GLY A 49 10.56 -8.73 -4.64
C GLY A 49 11.70 -9.72 -4.84
N ASN A 50 11.89 -10.14 -6.08
CA ASN A 50 13.09 -10.86 -6.49
C ASN A 50 14.15 -9.85 -6.95
N LYS A 51 15.16 -9.62 -6.10
CA LYS A 51 16.24 -8.67 -6.34
C LYS A 51 17.05 -8.95 -7.62
N GLU A 52 17.12 -10.20 -8.05
CA GLU A 52 17.83 -10.57 -9.29
C GLU A 52 17.10 -10.06 -10.53
N LEU A 53 15.78 -9.84 -10.44
CA LEU A 53 14.92 -9.42 -11.55
C LEU A 53 14.55 -7.94 -11.47
N ALA A 54 14.31 -7.46 -10.25
CA ALA A 54 13.81 -6.12 -9.96
C ALA A 54 14.81 -5.04 -10.39
N ARG A 55 14.28 -4.00 -11.02
CA ARG A 55 15.03 -2.80 -11.42
C ARG A 55 14.31 -1.57 -10.91
N HIS A 56 15.01 -0.83 -10.05
CA HIS A 56 14.56 0.43 -9.48
C HIS A 56 15.25 1.59 -10.21
N THR A 57 14.46 2.51 -10.75
CA THR A 57 14.93 3.70 -11.47
C THR A 57 15.26 4.86 -10.53
N ARG A 58 14.82 4.80 -9.27
CA ARG A 58 15.11 5.79 -8.23
C ARG A 58 15.99 5.19 -7.14
N SER A 59 17.01 5.94 -6.73
CA SER A 59 17.79 5.62 -5.54
C SER A 59 17.14 6.18 -4.29
N LYS A 60 17.52 5.64 -3.13
CA LYS A 60 17.10 6.17 -1.83
C LYS A 60 17.49 7.64 -1.68
N GLU A 61 18.69 8.01 -2.13
CA GLU A 61 19.21 9.38 -2.09
C GLU A 61 18.38 10.32 -2.97
N GLN A 62 18.00 9.89 -4.18
CA GLN A 62 17.13 10.67 -5.06
C GLN A 62 15.74 10.86 -4.47
N CYS A 63 15.18 9.84 -3.84
CA CYS A 63 13.91 9.94 -3.11
C CYS A 63 14.03 10.94 -1.95
N LEU A 64 15.07 10.82 -1.11
CA LEU A 64 15.30 11.73 0.02
C LEU A 64 15.48 13.18 -0.44
N GLU A 65 16.14 13.39 -1.59
CA GLU A 65 16.26 14.71 -2.20
C GLU A 65 14.89 15.26 -2.64
N GLY A 66 14.07 14.44 -3.29
CA GLY A 66 12.72 14.82 -3.70
C GLY A 66 11.79 15.15 -2.53
N LEU A 67 12.04 14.56 -1.36
CA LEU A 67 11.30 14.84 -0.11
C LEU A 67 11.90 15.99 0.70
N ARG A 68 12.99 16.62 0.24
CA ARG A 68 13.61 17.74 0.96
C ARG A 68 12.62 18.90 1.11
N GLY A 69 12.41 19.35 2.36
CA GLY A 69 11.47 20.41 2.68
C GLY A 69 10.00 19.98 2.74
N VAL A 70 9.69 18.71 2.46
CA VAL A 70 8.35 18.16 2.63
C VAL A 70 8.11 17.84 4.10
N VAL A 71 7.11 18.48 4.70
CA VAL A 71 6.61 18.07 6.03
C VAL A 71 5.80 16.80 5.85
N LEU A 72 6.36 15.66 6.29
CA LEU A 72 5.69 14.37 6.24
C LEU A 72 4.60 14.28 7.31
N GLN A 73 4.96 14.59 8.56
CA GLN A 73 4.06 14.53 9.71
C GLN A 73 4.37 15.69 10.65
N THR A 74 3.34 16.42 11.09
CA THR A 74 3.50 17.43 12.15
C THR A 74 3.45 16.79 13.53
N GLU A 75 3.99 17.45 14.55
CA GLU A 75 3.88 16.98 15.94
C GLU A 75 2.42 16.84 16.40
N GLU A 76 1.53 17.72 15.93
CA GLU A 76 0.10 17.60 16.22
C GLU A 76 -0.51 16.34 15.59
N GLN A 77 -0.17 16.05 14.33
CA GLN A 77 -0.61 14.82 13.66
C GLN A 77 -0.08 13.59 14.39
N ARG A 78 1.20 13.60 14.78
CA ARG A 78 1.82 12.51 15.55
C ARG A 78 1.12 12.29 16.89
N ALA A 79 0.84 13.36 17.63
CA ALA A 79 0.10 13.30 18.88
C ALA A 79 -1.30 12.72 18.69
N ARG A 80 -2.04 13.19 17.67
CA ARG A 80 -3.38 12.67 17.33
C ARG A 80 -3.35 11.19 16.91
N CYS A 81 -2.25 10.71 16.32
CA CYS A 81 -2.06 9.29 15.98
C CYS A 81 -1.48 8.44 17.13
N GLY A 82 -1.46 8.98 18.35
CA GLY A 82 -0.96 8.30 19.53
C GLY A 82 0.53 7.99 19.43
N GLY A 83 1.32 8.97 18.99
CA GLY A 83 2.78 8.92 18.94
C GLY A 83 3.38 8.19 17.72
N GLN A 84 2.55 7.54 16.90
CA GLN A 84 2.99 6.75 15.75
C GLN A 84 3.67 7.62 14.70
N GLU A 85 4.86 7.21 14.28
CA GLU A 85 5.59 7.85 13.19
C GLU A 85 4.90 7.62 11.85
N ASN A 86 5.00 8.61 10.96
CA ASN A 86 4.54 8.56 9.58
C ASN A 86 3.06 8.18 9.46
N MET A 87 2.20 8.73 10.32
CA MET A 87 0.75 8.57 10.21
C MET A 87 0.04 9.92 10.20
N VAL A 88 -1.02 10.04 9.41
CA VAL A 88 -1.83 11.26 9.38
C VAL A 88 -3.28 10.97 9.81
N PRO A 89 -3.89 11.83 10.64
CA PRO A 89 -5.30 11.71 10.98
C PRO A 89 -6.15 12.10 9.77
N VAL A 90 -7.15 11.28 9.47
CA VAL A 90 -8.05 11.51 8.34
C VAL A 90 -9.46 11.73 8.87
N PHE A 91 -10.12 12.77 8.38
CA PHE A 91 -11.43 13.19 8.85
C PHE A 91 -12.26 13.77 7.71
N LYS A 92 -13.57 13.87 7.95
CA LYS A 92 -14.51 14.54 7.06
C LYS A 92 -14.78 15.95 7.56
N HIS A 93 -15.33 16.80 6.69
CA HIS A 93 -15.95 18.04 7.11
C HIS A 93 -17.45 17.84 7.32
N ALA A 94 -17.98 18.38 8.42
CA ALA A 94 -19.40 18.44 8.71
C ALA A 94 -19.79 19.90 8.96
N ARG A 95 -20.74 20.41 8.17
CA ARG A 95 -21.23 21.80 8.27
C ARG A 95 -20.09 22.85 8.26
N GLY A 96 -19.11 22.65 7.37
CA GLY A 96 -17.98 23.56 7.20
C GLY A 96 -16.90 23.50 8.29
N LYS A 97 -16.94 22.51 9.18
CA LYS A 97 -15.91 22.30 10.23
C LYS A 97 -15.30 20.91 10.14
N PRO A 98 -14.03 20.73 10.50
CA PRO A 98 -13.42 19.42 10.58
C PRO A 98 -14.12 18.60 11.68
N ALA A 99 -14.59 17.41 11.33
CA ALA A 99 -15.04 16.43 12.31
C ALA A 99 -13.83 15.84 13.05
N SER A 100 -14.07 15.18 14.18
CA SER A 100 -13.04 14.38 14.83
C SER A 100 -12.58 13.27 13.89
N ALA A 101 -11.27 13.07 13.81
CA ALA A 101 -10.69 11.94 13.09
C ALA A 101 -10.96 10.65 13.87
N GLU A 102 -11.42 9.61 13.18
CA GLU A 102 -11.71 8.28 13.76
C GLU A 102 -10.56 7.29 13.51
N PHE A 103 -9.65 7.65 12.61
CA PHE A 103 -8.47 6.85 12.30
C PHE A 103 -7.29 7.72 11.86
N CYS A 104 -6.10 7.15 12.01
CA CYS A 104 -4.93 7.56 11.25
C CYS A 104 -4.59 6.51 10.20
N ILE A 105 -3.98 6.96 9.11
CA ILE A 105 -3.45 6.10 8.04
C ILE A 105 -1.95 6.29 7.92
N ASP A 106 -1.24 5.21 7.60
CA ASP A 106 0.17 5.25 7.23
C ASP A 106 0.38 6.16 6.00
N ILE A 107 1.39 7.02 6.08
CA ILE A 107 1.73 7.96 5.01
C ILE A 107 2.25 7.21 3.79
N PHE A 108 3.07 6.18 4.00
CA PHE A 108 3.70 5.38 2.94
C PHE A 108 3.16 3.96 2.94
N GLU A 109 3.33 3.26 1.82
CA GLU A 109 3.19 1.81 1.73
C GLU A 109 4.05 1.11 2.79
N PHE A 110 3.62 -0.07 3.25
CA PHE A 110 4.34 -0.83 4.27
C PHE A 110 5.77 -1.14 3.81
N PRO A 111 6.81 -0.76 4.60
CA PRO A 111 6.86 -0.66 6.06
C PRO A 111 6.52 0.70 6.69
N ASN A 112 5.90 1.62 5.95
CA ASN A 112 5.58 2.99 6.38
C ASN A 112 6.84 3.82 6.72
N LYS A 113 7.85 3.72 5.86
CA LYS A 113 9.11 4.47 5.97
C LYS A 113 9.38 5.20 4.65
N PRO A 114 9.74 6.49 4.71
CA PRO A 114 10.10 7.23 3.51
C PRO A 114 11.32 6.61 2.85
N CYS A 115 11.29 6.50 1.53
CA CYS A 115 12.40 6.05 0.71
C CYS A 115 12.91 4.63 1.05
N GLU A 116 12.04 3.78 1.58
CA GLU A 116 12.23 2.32 1.60
C GLU A 116 11.37 1.68 0.51
N LEU A 117 11.83 0.57 -0.07
CA LEU A 117 11.01 -0.20 -0.99
C LEU A 117 9.80 -0.82 -0.26
N PRO A 118 8.59 -0.79 -0.85
CA PRO A 118 7.42 -1.41 -0.26
C PRO A 118 7.60 -2.93 -0.20
N MET A 119 6.95 -3.56 0.77
CA MET A 119 6.85 -5.01 0.79
C MET A 119 5.73 -5.50 -0.11
N VAL A 120 6.04 -6.54 -0.88
CA VAL A 120 5.15 -7.28 -1.76
C VAL A 120 5.05 -8.74 -1.32
N TRP A 121 4.35 -9.57 -2.10
CA TRP A 121 4.02 -10.96 -1.74
C TRP A 121 3.27 -11.06 -0.41
N ALA A 122 2.57 -9.99 -0.04
CA ALA A 122 1.68 -10.00 1.11
C ALA A 122 0.38 -10.71 0.74
N SER A 123 -0.03 -11.68 1.55
CA SER A 123 -1.43 -12.10 1.57
C SER A 123 -2.26 -11.18 2.46
N PRO A 124 -3.58 -11.06 2.25
CA PRO A 124 -4.45 -10.34 3.16
C PRO A 124 -4.32 -10.80 4.62
N THR A 125 -4.31 -12.11 4.89
CA THR A 125 -4.16 -12.60 6.26
C THR A 125 -2.83 -12.18 6.90
N GLN A 126 -1.73 -12.22 6.15
CA GLN A 126 -0.43 -11.75 6.64
C GLN A 126 -0.42 -10.23 6.87
N ALA A 127 -1.02 -9.48 5.93
CA ALA A 127 -1.12 -8.03 5.98
C ALA A 127 -1.91 -7.55 7.22
N ALA A 128 -3.04 -8.20 7.52
CA ALA A 128 -3.81 -7.94 8.74
C ALA A 128 -3.02 -8.27 10.01
N ALA A 129 -2.31 -9.40 10.01
CA ALA A 129 -1.52 -9.82 11.15
C ALA A 129 -0.37 -8.84 11.44
N VAL A 130 0.42 -8.44 10.43
CA VAL A 130 1.54 -7.50 10.66
C VAL A 130 1.05 -6.12 11.11
N CYS A 131 -0.05 -5.61 10.57
CA CYS A 131 -0.63 -4.36 11.10
C CYS A 131 -1.07 -4.51 12.57
N SER A 132 -1.69 -5.64 12.94
CA SER A 132 -2.09 -5.93 14.33
C SER A 132 -0.90 -6.00 15.30
N LEU A 133 0.24 -6.53 14.85
CA LEU A 133 1.47 -6.57 15.65
C LEU A 133 2.09 -5.19 15.89
N GLN A 134 1.72 -4.17 15.10
CA GLN A 134 2.13 -2.78 15.29
C GLN A 134 1.10 -1.98 16.12
N GLY A 135 0.03 -2.62 16.61
CA GLY A 135 -1.08 -1.92 17.25
C GLY A 135 -1.95 -1.13 16.28
N LYS A 136 -1.88 -1.49 14.99
CA LYS A 136 -2.67 -0.97 13.88
C LYS A 136 -3.62 -2.08 13.39
N ARG A 137 -4.21 -1.89 12.22
CA ARG A 137 -5.00 -2.86 11.46
C ARG A 137 -4.88 -2.54 9.98
N LEU A 138 -5.34 -3.43 9.11
CA LEU A 138 -5.56 -3.03 7.72
C LEU A 138 -6.57 -1.88 7.66
N CYS A 139 -6.34 -0.96 6.72
CA CYS A 139 -7.32 0.06 6.40
C CYS A 139 -8.60 -0.57 5.87
N THR A 140 -9.73 0.08 6.09
CA THR A 140 -10.95 -0.26 5.35
C THR A 140 -10.91 0.39 3.97
N GLU A 141 -11.69 -0.15 3.03
CA GLU A 141 -11.85 0.46 1.70
C GLU A 141 -12.32 1.92 1.78
N ASP A 142 -13.25 2.22 2.71
CA ASP A 142 -13.78 3.57 2.88
C ASP A 142 -12.74 4.54 3.47
N GLU A 143 -11.93 4.06 4.41
CA GLU A 143 -10.84 4.85 5.02
C GLU A 143 -9.76 5.19 4.01
N TRP A 144 -9.32 4.19 3.24
CA TRP A 144 -8.34 4.37 2.18
C TRP A 144 -8.84 5.36 1.13
N SER A 145 -10.11 5.19 0.71
CA SER A 145 -10.74 6.05 -0.29
C SER A 145 -10.89 7.48 0.21
N LEU A 146 -11.25 7.67 1.49
CA LEU A 146 -11.33 8.99 2.11
C LEU A 146 -9.96 9.67 2.17
N ALA A 147 -8.93 8.95 2.58
CA ALA A 147 -7.55 9.46 2.63
C ALA A 147 -7.05 9.88 1.24
N CYS A 148 -7.47 9.16 0.19
CA CYS A 148 -7.13 9.44 -1.20
C CYS A 148 -7.79 10.70 -1.73
N ARG A 149 -9.11 10.83 -1.58
CA ARG A 149 -9.89 11.90 -2.24
C ARG A 149 -10.18 13.12 -1.40
N GLY A 150 -10.17 13.00 -0.08
CA GLY A 150 -10.69 14.01 0.84
C GLY A 150 -9.84 15.29 0.89
N ASP A 151 -10.39 16.31 1.52
CA ASP A 151 -9.72 17.59 1.77
C ASP A 151 -9.66 17.87 3.28
N PRO A 152 -8.48 18.02 3.89
CA PRO A 152 -8.37 18.53 5.25
C PRO A 152 -8.86 19.98 5.41
N GLU A 153 -9.08 20.73 4.33
CA GLU A 153 -9.65 22.09 4.34
C GLU A 153 -11.14 22.13 3.94
N GLY A 154 -11.77 20.97 3.72
CA GLY A 154 -13.20 20.87 3.43
C GLY A 154 -13.62 21.19 1.99
N GLY A 155 -12.67 21.33 1.07
CA GLY A 155 -12.95 21.42 -0.35
C GLY A 155 -13.54 20.15 -0.97
N LYS A 156 -13.93 20.25 -2.24
CA LYS A 156 -14.52 19.14 -3.01
C LYS A 156 -13.57 17.93 -3.03
N PRO A 157 -14.07 16.68 -2.94
CA PRO A 157 -13.26 15.50 -3.15
C PRO A 157 -12.65 15.45 -4.56
N ARG A 158 -11.38 15.04 -4.66
CA ARG A 158 -10.71 14.81 -5.95
C ARG A 158 -11.04 13.44 -6.53
N THR A 159 -10.84 13.27 -7.85
CA THR A 159 -10.97 11.97 -8.51
C THR A 159 -9.77 11.07 -8.18
N TYR A 160 -8.56 11.58 -8.32
CA TYR A 160 -7.28 10.94 -8.00
C TYR A 160 -6.61 11.68 -6.83
N ALA A 161 -5.60 11.09 -6.19
CA ALA A 161 -4.91 11.73 -5.06
C ALA A 161 -4.28 13.07 -5.47
N TYR A 162 -3.75 13.11 -6.69
CA TYR A 162 -3.05 14.23 -7.27
C TYR A 162 -3.92 15.21 -8.08
N GLY A 163 -5.19 14.91 -8.34
CA GLY A 163 -6.01 15.78 -9.19
C GLY A 163 -7.29 15.14 -9.70
N ASP A 164 -7.92 15.78 -10.68
CA ASP A 164 -9.22 15.34 -11.23
C ASP A 164 -9.13 14.64 -12.59
N LYS A 165 -7.94 14.58 -13.19
CA LYS A 165 -7.66 13.90 -14.46
C LYS A 165 -6.63 12.80 -14.23
N LEU A 166 -6.73 11.70 -14.98
CA LEU A 166 -5.70 10.67 -14.95
C LEU A 166 -4.40 11.25 -15.49
N ASP A 167 -3.32 11.10 -14.71
CA ASP A 167 -1.98 11.45 -15.13
C ASP A 167 -1.02 10.36 -14.67
N LEU A 168 -0.59 9.53 -15.62
CA LEU A 168 0.28 8.39 -15.34
C LEU A 168 1.72 8.79 -14.99
N ALA A 169 2.10 10.06 -15.19
CA ALA A 169 3.45 10.54 -14.89
C ALA A 169 3.60 11.06 -13.44
N VAL A 170 2.49 11.34 -12.75
CA VAL A 170 2.52 11.90 -11.39
C VAL A 170 2.97 10.86 -10.35
N CYS A 171 2.58 9.61 -10.56
CA CYS A 171 2.89 8.47 -9.70
C CYS A 171 3.73 7.43 -10.45
N HIS A 172 4.26 6.44 -9.74
CA HIS A 172 4.91 5.30 -10.38
C HIS A 172 3.86 4.38 -11.02
N THR A 173 3.38 4.73 -12.21
CA THR A 173 2.32 3.98 -12.93
C THR A 173 2.63 3.77 -14.42
N GLN A 174 3.68 4.40 -14.94
CA GLN A 174 4.00 4.45 -16.36
C GLN A 174 5.09 3.45 -16.80
N THR A 175 5.31 2.38 -16.02
CA THR A 175 6.38 1.44 -16.28
C THR A 175 5.78 0.09 -16.68
N PRO A 176 5.80 -0.32 -17.96
CA PRO A 176 5.25 -1.61 -18.37
C PRO A 176 6.14 -2.77 -17.92
N HIS A 177 5.57 -3.97 -17.88
CA HIS A 177 6.32 -5.20 -17.70
C HIS A 177 7.44 -5.32 -18.74
N ARG A 178 8.57 -5.85 -18.27
CA ARG A 178 9.72 -6.18 -19.10
C ARG A 178 9.84 -7.68 -19.21
N ASP A 179 10.24 -8.15 -20.38
CA ASP A 179 10.63 -9.53 -20.55
C ASP A 179 11.92 -9.82 -19.76
N ILE A 180 11.94 -10.96 -19.08
CA ILE A 180 13.09 -11.47 -18.32
C ILE A 180 13.67 -12.63 -19.11
N ASP A 181 14.89 -12.46 -19.60
CA ASP A 181 15.59 -13.45 -20.46
C ASP A 181 14.73 -13.92 -21.65
N GLY A 182 14.02 -12.98 -22.28
CA GLY A 182 13.15 -13.24 -23.44
C GLY A 182 11.83 -13.93 -23.08
N LYS A 183 11.47 -13.99 -21.80
CA LYS A 183 10.18 -14.52 -21.33
C LYS A 183 9.31 -13.39 -20.77
N PRO A 184 8.03 -13.30 -21.19
CA PRO A 184 7.09 -12.38 -20.56
C PRO A 184 6.82 -12.80 -19.12
N CYS A 185 6.29 -11.86 -18.33
CA CYS A 185 5.77 -12.17 -16.99
C CYS A 185 4.65 -13.22 -17.09
N ASP A 186 4.84 -14.34 -16.40
CA ASP A 186 3.89 -15.44 -16.25
C ASP A 186 3.35 -15.42 -14.81
N GLY A 187 2.12 -14.95 -14.66
CA GLY A 187 1.41 -14.85 -13.39
C GLY A 187 0.66 -16.11 -12.96
N ASP A 188 0.74 -17.22 -13.70
CA ASP A 188 -0.14 -18.38 -13.52
C ASP A 188 0.08 -19.09 -12.17
N THR A 189 1.32 -19.08 -11.68
CA THR A 189 1.67 -19.64 -10.38
C THR A 189 2.59 -18.68 -9.62
N ALA A 190 2.56 -18.75 -8.29
CA ALA A 190 3.50 -17.96 -7.48
C ALA A 190 4.97 -18.23 -7.84
N ARG A 191 5.31 -19.46 -8.26
CA ARG A 191 6.65 -19.83 -8.69
C ARG A 191 7.02 -19.18 -10.03
N SER A 192 6.19 -19.31 -11.05
CA SER A 192 6.44 -18.70 -12.36
C SER A 192 6.50 -17.18 -12.24
N ALA A 193 5.59 -16.58 -11.46
CA ALA A 193 5.56 -15.15 -11.20
C ALA A 193 6.85 -14.68 -10.52
N TYR A 194 7.35 -15.39 -9.49
CA TYR A 194 8.61 -15.03 -8.84
C TYR A 194 9.85 -15.12 -9.76
N GLN A 195 9.78 -15.91 -10.83
CA GLN A 195 10.86 -16.14 -11.78
C GLN A 195 10.79 -15.25 -13.02
N THR A 196 9.64 -14.64 -13.31
CA THR A 196 9.41 -13.94 -14.59
C THR A 196 8.77 -12.57 -14.45
N CYS A 197 8.10 -12.27 -13.33
CA CYS A 197 7.47 -10.99 -13.07
C CYS A 197 8.35 -10.18 -12.10
N ALA A 198 9.09 -9.21 -12.65
CA ALA A 198 9.93 -8.34 -11.84
C ALA A 198 9.07 -7.42 -10.94
N THR A 199 9.47 -7.24 -9.68
CA THR A 199 8.89 -6.21 -8.80
C THR A 199 9.64 -4.90 -9.03
N ASP A 200 9.36 -4.23 -10.15
CA ASP A 200 9.99 -2.95 -10.51
C ASP A 200 9.33 -1.76 -9.76
N THR A 201 9.18 -1.91 -8.44
CA THR A 201 8.69 -0.83 -7.53
C THR A 201 9.75 0.24 -7.33
N GLU A 202 9.38 1.33 -6.68
CA GLU A 202 10.30 2.40 -6.28
C GLU A 202 10.22 2.63 -4.77
N PRO A 203 11.26 3.25 -4.16
CA PRO A 203 11.20 3.66 -2.77
C PRO A 203 9.96 4.52 -2.50
N ALA A 204 9.19 4.24 -1.45
CA ALA A 204 7.96 4.96 -1.16
C ALA A 204 8.23 6.46 -0.98
N GLY A 205 7.41 7.30 -1.62
CA GLY A 205 7.62 8.76 -1.69
C GLY A 205 8.56 9.23 -2.80
N SER A 206 9.07 8.35 -3.67
CA SER A 206 9.94 8.74 -4.81
C SER A 206 9.25 9.66 -5.82
N PHE A 207 7.92 9.77 -5.77
CA PHE A 207 7.12 10.67 -6.60
C PHE A 207 6.43 11.69 -5.67
N PRO A 208 7.07 12.83 -5.36
CA PRO A 208 6.54 13.75 -4.34
C PRO A 208 5.15 14.34 -4.64
N ALA A 209 4.79 14.40 -5.92
CA ALA A 209 3.47 14.85 -6.39
C ALA A 209 2.39 13.76 -6.30
N CYS A 210 2.77 12.48 -6.17
CA CYS A 210 1.87 11.36 -5.93
C CYS A 210 1.40 11.34 -4.46
N ARG A 211 0.73 12.41 -4.06
CA ARG A 211 0.39 12.70 -2.67
C ARG A 211 -1.02 13.22 -2.55
N SER A 212 -1.82 12.62 -1.69
CA SER A 212 -3.16 13.11 -1.38
C SER A 212 -3.09 14.42 -0.59
N ARG A 213 -4.20 15.15 -0.48
CA ARG A 213 -4.24 16.38 0.34
C ARG A 213 -4.06 16.14 1.83
N PHE A 214 -4.32 14.92 2.32
CA PHE A 214 -3.97 14.53 3.69
C PHE A 214 -2.48 14.24 3.87
N GLY A 215 -1.72 14.21 2.77
CA GLY A 215 -0.29 14.01 2.77
C GLY A 215 0.13 12.56 2.58
N VAL A 216 -0.79 11.68 2.19
CA VAL A 216 -0.59 10.24 2.01
C VAL A 216 -0.02 9.97 0.62
N PHE A 217 1.10 9.24 0.53
CA PHE A 217 1.81 8.97 -0.72
C PHE A 217 1.36 7.67 -1.36
N ASP A 218 1.62 7.56 -2.67
CA ASP A 218 1.60 6.31 -3.43
C ASP A 218 0.26 5.56 -3.33
N GLN A 219 -0.85 6.28 -3.24
CA GLN A 219 -2.19 5.68 -3.32
C GLN A 219 -2.57 5.28 -4.75
N HIS A 220 -1.72 5.60 -5.73
CA HIS A 220 -1.84 5.20 -7.12
C HIS A 220 -0.48 4.69 -7.58
N GLY A 221 -0.44 3.53 -8.20
CA GLY A 221 0.79 2.89 -8.65
C GLY A 221 1.64 2.30 -7.53
N ASN A 222 2.90 2.05 -7.87
CA ASN A 222 3.88 1.35 -7.07
C ASN A 222 3.44 -0.07 -6.66
N VAL A 223 2.66 -0.26 -5.59
CA VAL A 223 2.02 -1.56 -5.27
C VAL A 223 0.51 -1.43 -5.09
N ALA A 224 -0.19 -2.48 -5.48
CA ALA A 224 -1.62 -2.57 -5.21
C ALA A 224 -1.82 -2.94 -3.74
N GLU A 225 -2.77 -2.29 -3.08
CA GLU A 225 -2.85 -2.33 -1.63
C GLU A 225 -4.05 -3.09 -1.12
N ILE A 226 -3.74 -4.03 -0.24
CA ILE A 226 -4.73 -4.84 0.43
C ILE A 226 -5.44 -4.01 1.51
N MET A 227 -6.77 -4.13 1.54
CA MET A 227 -7.64 -3.51 2.52
C MET A 227 -8.75 -4.47 2.94
N THR A 228 -9.51 -4.04 3.95
CA THR A 228 -10.68 -4.75 4.42
C THR A 228 -11.96 -4.10 3.94
N ARG A 229 -12.98 -4.91 3.66
CA ARG A 229 -14.30 -4.46 3.30
C ARG A 229 -15.33 -5.31 4.03
N ARG A 230 -16.25 -4.68 4.76
CA ARG A 230 -17.41 -5.40 5.31
C ARG A 230 -18.49 -5.43 4.25
N ASP A 231 -18.93 -6.63 3.87
CA ASP A 231 -20.05 -6.75 2.95
C ASP A 231 -21.37 -6.42 3.68
N ARG A 232 -22.29 -5.76 2.97
CA ARG A 232 -23.56 -5.33 3.53
C ARG A 232 -24.59 -6.45 3.51
N ASP A 233 -24.46 -7.39 2.58
CA ASP A 233 -25.46 -8.43 2.33
C ASP A 233 -25.36 -9.55 3.37
N ASP A 234 -24.14 -9.92 3.76
CA ASP A 234 -23.90 -10.98 4.76
C ASP A 234 -23.19 -10.52 6.03
N GLY A 235 -22.76 -9.25 6.10
CA GLY A 235 -22.06 -8.68 7.24
C GLY A 235 -20.64 -9.19 7.46
N LYS A 236 -20.09 -10.04 6.58
CA LYS A 236 -18.76 -10.64 6.72
C LYS A 236 -17.65 -9.68 6.29
N LEU A 237 -16.43 -9.97 6.75
CA LEU A 237 -15.24 -9.21 6.42
C LEU A 237 -14.50 -9.89 5.26
N TYR A 238 -14.28 -9.13 4.20
CA TYR A 238 -13.59 -9.57 3.00
C TYR A 238 -12.30 -8.78 2.79
N SER A 239 -11.35 -9.39 2.09
CA SER A 239 -10.25 -8.69 1.44
C SER A 239 -10.75 -7.87 0.24
N GLN A 240 -9.97 -6.85 -0.11
CA GLN A 240 -10.15 -6.00 -1.29
C GLN A 240 -8.77 -5.46 -1.66
N LEU A 241 -8.58 -5.11 -2.93
CA LEU A 241 -7.34 -4.54 -3.46
C LEU A 241 -7.61 -3.24 -4.23
N LYS A 242 -6.80 -2.18 -4.07
CA LYS A 242 -6.91 -0.91 -4.85
C LYS A 242 -5.55 -0.24 -5.07
N GLY A 243 -5.53 0.80 -5.92
CA GLY A 243 -4.36 1.65 -6.14
C GLY A 243 -3.47 1.21 -7.30
N SER A 244 -3.82 0.10 -7.97
CA SER A 244 -3.01 -0.50 -9.05
C SER A 244 -1.55 -0.71 -8.65
N ALA A 245 -0.70 -1.06 -9.61
CA ALA A 245 0.73 -1.23 -9.39
C ALA A 245 1.54 -0.37 -10.36
N TRP A 246 2.86 -0.48 -10.29
CA TRP A 246 3.81 0.23 -11.14
C TRP A 246 3.56 0.10 -12.66
N PHE A 247 2.93 -0.99 -13.09
CA PHE A 247 2.56 -1.31 -14.47
C PHE A 247 1.15 -0.90 -14.88
N TYR A 248 0.50 0.00 -14.14
CA TYR A 248 -0.88 0.40 -14.41
C TYR A 248 -1.11 0.90 -15.85
N VAL A 249 -0.12 1.49 -16.50
CA VAL A 249 -0.15 1.91 -17.93
C VAL A 249 -0.70 0.84 -18.89
N GLU A 250 -0.56 -0.45 -18.56
CA GLU A 250 -1.03 -1.57 -19.37
C GLU A 250 -2.56 -1.71 -19.36
N VAL A 251 -3.22 -1.31 -18.27
CA VAL A 251 -4.66 -1.47 -18.05
C VAL A 251 -5.36 -0.14 -17.74
N ALA A 252 -4.64 0.98 -17.80
CA ALA A 252 -5.14 2.28 -17.42
C ALA A 252 -6.29 2.77 -18.31
N ARG A 253 -7.24 3.45 -17.66
CA ARG A 253 -8.35 4.14 -18.32
C ARG A 253 -8.86 5.27 -17.45
N GLU A 254 -9.24 6.38 -18.07
CA GLU A 254 -10.00 7.45 -17.41
C GLU A 254 -11.30 6.90 -16.79
N HIS A 255 -11.73 7.52 -15.69
CA HIS A 255 -12.91 7.09 -14.93
C HIS A 255 -14.21 7.14 -15.74
N ASP A 256 -14.38 8.19 -16.54
CA ASP A 256 -15.57 8.43 -17.36
C ASP A 256 -15.46 7.87 -18.78
N ALA A 257 -14.29 7.36 -19.16
CA ALA A 257 -14.09 6.77 -20.48
C ALA A 257 -14.77 5.39 -20.60
N PRO A 258 -15.36 5.08 -21.78
CA PRO A 258 -15.95 3.78 -22.03
C PRO A 258 -14.87 2.68 -21.98
N ARG A 259 -15.24 1.49 -21.50
CA ARG A 259 -14.35 0.31 -21.55
C ARG A 259 -14.13 -0.09 -23.01
N PRO A 260 -12.88 -0.16 -23.50
CA PRO A 260 -12.61 -0.72 -24.81
C PRO A 260 -13.07 -2.18 -24.88
N LYS A 261 -13.66 -2.61 -26.00
CA LYS A 261 -14.06 -4.01 -26.20
C LYS A 261 -12.83 -4.90 -26.26
N GLY A 262 -12.89 -6.07 -25.62
CA GLY A 262 -11.83 -7.09 -25.69
C GLY A 262 -10.54 -6.76 -24.94
N ARG A 263 -10.48 -5.64 -24.20
CA ARG A 263 -9.33 -5.29 -23.36
C ARG A 263 -9.78 -5.17 -21.90
N GLU A 264 -8.97 -5.73 -21.01
CA GLU A 264 -9.09 -5.43 -19.59
C GLU A 264 -8.53 -4.04 -19.32
N THR A 265 -9.38 -3.18 -18.77
CA THR A 265 -8.99 -1.84 -18.34
C THR A 265 -9.69 -1.51 -17.04
N TYR A 266 -9.04 -0.76 -16.18
CA TYR A 266 -9.49 -0.45 -14.83
C TYR A 266 -9.35 1.05 -14.59
N PRO A 267 -10.38 1.75 -14.09
CA PRO A 267 -10.29 3.17 -13.78
C PRO A 267 -9.86 3.37 -12.32
N ASP A 268 -8.55 3.50 -12.06
CA ASP A 268 -7.97 3.52 -10.72
C ASP A 268 -8.18 4.85 -9.98
N HIS A 269 -9.39 5.40 -9.98
CA HIS A 269 -9.68 6.60 -9.22
C HIS A 269 -9.97 6.25 -7.75
N CYS A 270 -9.78 7.22 -6.85
CA CYS A 270 -9.87 7.01 -5.40
C CYS A 270 -11.18 6.35 -4.94
N ALA A 271 -12.29 6.63 -5.62
CA ALA A 271 -13.63 6.16 -5.27
C ALA A 271 -14.02 4.83 -5.93
N TYR A 272 -13.18 4.26 -6.80
CA TYR A 272 -13.51 3.04 -7.51
C TYR A 272 -13.44 1.82 -6.59
N SER A 273 -14.36 0.88 -6.72
CA SER A 273 -14.32 -0.39 -6.00
C SER A 273 -14.17 -1.53 -7.02
N PRO A 274 -12.94 -2.04 -7.27
CA PRO A 274 -12.70 -3.11 -8.25
C PRO A 274 -13.43 -4.40 -7.96
N ARG A 275 -13.56 -4.74 -6.66
CA ARG A 275 -13.98 -6.06 -6.21
C ARG A 275 -13.03 -7.16 -6.69
N TRP A 276 -11.73 -6.88 -6.64
CA TRP A 276 -10.66 -7.84 -6.91
C TRP A 276 -10.19 -8.51 -5.64
N HIS A 277 -9.84 -9.80 -5.76
CA HIS A 277 -9.39 -10.64 -4.65
C HIS A 277 -10.32 -10.54 -3.44
N VAL A 278 -11.64 -10.62 -3.69
CA VAL A 278 -12.67 -10.55 -2.65
C VAL A 278 -12.86 -11.94 -2.06
N GLU A 279 -12.10 -12.22 -1.01
CA GLU A 279 -12.09 -13.49 -0.30
C GLU A 279 -12.46 -13.23 1.17
N PRO A 280 -13.17 -14.16 1.86
CA PRO A 280 -13.35 -14.07 3.29
C PRO A 280 -11.98 -13.89 3.97
N MET A 281 -11.86 -12.91 4.87
CA MET A 281 -10.58 -12.48 5.43
C MET A 281 -9.80 -13.63 6.13
N GLU A 282 -10.53 -14.63 6.63
CA GLU A 282 -9.99 -15.84 7.28
C GLU A 282 -9.28 -16.80 6.32
N ASP A 283 -9.66 -16.79 5.03
CA ASP A 283 -9.16 -17.68 3.98
C ASP A 283 -8.38 -16.93 2.88
N ALA A 284 -8.24 -15.61 3.01
CA ALA A 284 -7.65 -14.72 2.01
C ALA A 284 -6.11 -14.80 2.01
N TRP A 285 -5.58 -15.84 1.36
CA TRP A 285 -4.15 -16.15 1.29
C TRP A 285 -3.49 -15.82 -0.06
N HIS A 286 -4.24 -15.30 -1.03
CA HIS A 286 -3.66 -14.92 -2.32
C HIS A 286 -2.58 -13.83 -2.15
N ALA A 287 -1.41 -14.05 -2.77
CA ALA A 287 -0.27 -13.14 -2.73
C ALA A 287 0.37 -13.07 -4.13
N ASN A 288 0.90 -11.90 -4.51
CA ASN A 288 1.52 -11.70 -5.82
C ASN A 288 2.63 -10.63 -5.77
N TYR A 289 3.45 -10.56 -6.82
CA TYR A 289 4.66 -9.72 -6.92
C TYR A 289 4.42 -8.20 -6.80
N HIS A 290 3.17 -7.77 -6.88
CA HIS A 290 2.73 -6.37 -6.82
C HIS A 290 1.69 -6.11 -5.73
N LEU A 291 1.41 -7.09 -4.85
CA LEU A 291 0.46 -6.92 -3.76
C LEU A 291 1.18 -6.53 -2.48
N GLY A 292 0.97 -5.29 -2.06
CA GLY A 292 1.43 -4.76 -0.79
C GLY A 292 0.26 -4.32 0.09
N LEU A 293 0.53 -3.40 1.00
CA LEU A 293 -0.43 -2.94 1.98
C LEU A 293 -0.02 -1.58 2.56
N ARG A 294 -0.95 -0.96 3.28
CA ARG A 294 -0.65 0.03 4.32
C ARG A 294 -1.55 -0.19 5.54
N CYS A 295 -1.13 0.26 6.71
CA CYS A 295 -1.90 0.09 7.93
C CYS A 295 -2.67 1.37 8.32
N CYS A 296 -3.79 1.16 9.00
CA CYS A 296 -4.58 2.19 9.66
C CYS A 296 -4.64 1.92 11.16
N LYS A 297 -4.77 2.98 11.96
CA LYS A 297 -4.95 2.92 13.41
C LYS A 297 -6.26 3.60 13.77
N THR A 298 -7.15 2.87 14.43
CA THR A 298 -8.35 3.50 15.03
C THR A 298 -7.91 4.43 16.16
N ILE A 299 -8.42 5.65 16.15
CA ILE A 299 -8.26 6.64 17.22
C ILE A 299 -9.64 7.03 17.74
N ARG A 300 -9.73 7.37 19.02
CA ARG A 300 -10.97 7.77 19.70
C ARG A 300 -10.80 9.16 20.26
#